data_AF-A0A960SKM7-F1
#
_entry.id   AF-A0A960SKM7-F1
#
_cell.length_a   1.000
_cell.length_b   1.000
_cell.length_c   1.000
_cell.angle_alpha   90.00
_cell.angle_beta   90.00
_cell.angle_gamma   90.00
#
_symmetry.space_group_name_H-M   'P 1'
#
loop_
_entity.id
_entity.type
_entity.pdbx_description
1 polymer ?
#
loop_
_entity_poly.entity_id
_entity_poly.type
_entity_poly.pdbx_seq_one_letter_code
_entity_poly.pdbx_strand_id
1 'polypeptide(L)'
;TSRSLAALPIYTPVEPRTDWLLDGAPFQAGAFRGAQPDELVLANGLVARTFRLSPNAATIGFDNLASGQALLRAVKPEAIVTIDGQRYEIGGLKGQVDHAFLRPDELAQLAADPEALRFAGMEIGRPQERFAWKQVRHHAPDVQWPPAGVHVRLDFALPEPSDEKLVTMLSNGAVPASDLGRDLLTSTEFGRLKQLPSDWRARISPAHPRSSFENEGKLGEIYTPANTAVYAERDWPAGAELVEATIDPGTDRSASWGPGIGVVFADRTLKFNLRPGGGGDSTPRFGVFDGNREQDRVGAGEALDLSKAWTLRLRLAGNHLHCEARPGNGPWMAVHEVELPAGIGAPQTVRVGKLSSTGGPQDFSGDKGDLVRLHVERFAAYGAVKPEALERARREAAALRDVRVSVHYELYDGVPVFSKWLTVHNRSGRTITVDHFVSELLAVVEEFNWVEKREGVPLPHPTSLHVETDYAFGGFQPLNANRHVVQWRPDPEFMTQVNYLREQPCLLVVEPPEGPARQLAPGETFDSCRAFELAQDSSERERRGLALRRMYRTIAPWVTENPLMMHVRGSDDATVRGDRSMRRGRLRDADPVVRQRLQHRKHEPRLHPALARCDGLRTQPWH
;
A
#
# COMPACT_ATOMS: atom_id res chain seq x y z
N THR A 1 -10.62 16.35 27.39
CA THR A 1 -9.58 16.92 28.28
C THR A 1 -8.26 16.27 27.96
N SER A 2 -7.29 17.02 27.46
CA SER A 2 -5.93 16.49 27.21
C SER A 2 -5.35 15.99 28.54
N ARG A 3 -5.23 14.67 28.69
CA ARG A 3 -4.50 14.05 29.81
C ARG A 3 -3.08 13.78 29.32
N SER A 4 -2.09 14.22 30.09
CA SER A 4 -0.69 13.89 29.83
C SER A 4 -0.45 12.40 30.06
N LEU A 5 0.40 11.77 29.22
CA LEU A 5 0.78 10.36 29.35
C LEU A 5 1.34 10.04 30.74
N ALA A 6 2.10 10.97 31.33
CA ALA A 6 2.70 10.81 32.66
C ALA A 6 1.66 10.70 33.80
N ALA A 7 0.42 11.16 33.57
CA ALA A 7 -0.67 11.09 34.54
C ALA A 7 -1.48 9.79 34.43
N LEU A 8 -1.19 8.92 33.46
CA LEU A 8 -1.87 7.63 33.31
C LEU A 8 -1.30 6.59 34.29
N PRO A 9 -2.15 5.66 34.77
CA PRO A 9 -1.68 4.52 35.56
C PRO A 9 -0.74 3.64 34.71
N ILE A 10 0.19 2.96 35.37
CA ILE A 10 1.07 1.97 34.71
C ILE A 10 0.25 0.76 34.30
N TYR A 11 0.45 0.29 33.08
CA TYR A 11 -0.16 -0.94 32.60
C TYR A 11 0.49 -2.15 33.26
N THR A 12 -0.33 -3.00 33.86
CA THR A 12 0.07 -4.33 34.32
C THR A 12 -0.87 -5.33 33.64
N PRO A 13 -0.36 -6.22 32.77
CA PRO A 13 -1.20 -7.22 32.13
C PRO A 13 -1.75 -8.19 33.18
N VAL A 14 -3.02 -8.54 33.03
CA VAL A 14 -3.71 -9.50 33.90
C VAL A 14 -4.35 -10.57 33.01
N GLU A 15 -4.06 -11.83 33.29
CA GLU A 15 -4.71 -12.94 32.59
C GLU A 15 -6.22 -12.99 32.91
N PRO A 16 -7.08 -13.13 31.89
CA PRO A 16 -8.52 -13.32 32.10
C PRO A 16 -8.81 -14.58 32.93
N ARG A 17 -9.52 -14.42 34.05
CA ARG A 17 -9.96 -15.55 34.89
C ARG A 17 -11.39 -16.01 34.62
N THR A 18 -12.11 -15.28 33.78
CA THR A 18 -13.53 -15.51 33.48
C THR A 18 -13.73 -15.43 31.97
N ASP A 19 -14.61 -16.28 31.44
CA ASP A 19 -14.98 -16.23 30.03
C ASP A 19 -15.84 -14.98 29.76
N TRP A 20 -15.30 -14.05 28.97
CA TRP A 20 -15.94 -12.78 28.65
C TRP A 20 -17.25 -12.92 27.86
N LEU A 21 -17.48 -14.06 27.20
CA LEU A 21 -18.78 -14.35 26.58
C LEU A 21 -19.86 -14.69 27.61
N LEU A 22 -19.47 -15.16 28.80
CA LEU A 22 -20.37 -15.42 29.91
C LEU A 22 -20.53 -14.20 30.82
N ASP A 23 -19.41 -13.57 31.19
CA ASP A 23 -19.39 -12.35 31.99
C ASP A 23 -18.30 -11.38 31.50
N GLY A 24 -18.75 -10.32 30.82
CA GLY A 24 -17.87 -9.26 30.32
C GLY A 24 -17.62 -8.12 31.32
N ALA A 25 -18.34 -8.07 32.46
CA ALA A 25 -18.31 -6.93 33.37
C ALA A 25 -16.91 -6.60 33.96
N PRO A 26 -16.04 -7.59 34.26
CA PRO A 26 -14.70 -7.31 34.79
C PRO A 26 -13.75 -6.62 33.80
N PHE A 27 -14.06 -6.64 32.50
CA PHE A 27 -13.15 -6.21 31.44
C PHE A 27 -13.45 -4.76 31.03
N GLN A 28 -12.80 -3.81 31.70
CA GLN A 28 -13.02 -2.37 31.51
C GLN A 28 -11.87 -1.76 30.69
N ALA A 29 -12.21 -1.06 29.62
CA ALA A 29 -11.25 -0.43 28.73
C ALA A 29 -10.63 0.82 29.36
N GLY A 30 -9.33 0.99 29.18
CA GLY A 30 -8.58 2.11 29.71
C GLY A 30 -7.35 2.44 28.89
N ALA A 31 -6.80 3.62 29.18
CA ALA A 31 -5.53 4.09 28.68
C ALA A 31 -4.52 4.11 29.82
N PHE A 32 -3.34 3.56 29.56
CA PHE A 32 -2.29 3.31 30.54
C PHE A 32 -0.94 3.74 29.98
N ARG A 33 0.03 3.96 30.87
CA ARG A 33 1.45 4.09 30.49
C ARG A 33 2.07 2.71 30.33
N GLY A 34 2.87 2.53 29.28
CA GLY A 34 3.62 1.30 29.01
C GLY A 34 4.86 1.13 29.88
N ALA A 35 5.75 0.24 29.45
CA ALA A 35 7.00 -0.04 30.16
C ALA A 35 7.98 1.12 30.06
N GLN A 36 7.98 1.82 28.91
CA GLN A 36 8.78 3.03 28.70
C GLN A 36 7.97 4.31 28.90
N PRO A 37 8.61 5.46 29.22
CA PRO A 37 7.91 6.72 29.50
C PRO A 37 7.10 7.30 28.34
N ASP A 38 7.44 6.93 27.11
CA ASP A 38 6.82 7.36 25.85
C ASP A 38 5.85 6.32 25.26
N GLU A 39 5.52 5.28 26.03
CA GLU A 39 4.59 4.23 25.61
C GLU A 39 3.18 4.45 26.18
N LEU A 40 2.19 4.37 25.31
CA LEU A 40 0.77 4.35 25.64
C LEU A 40 0.23 2.93 25.42
N VAL A 41 -0.57 2.41 26.35
CA VAL A 41 -1.27 1.14 26.18
C VAL A 41 -2.77 1.37 26.27
N LEU A 42 -3.50 0.90 25.26
CA LEU A 42 -4.94 0.73 25.32
C LEU A 42 -5.26 -0.71 25.64
N ALA A 43 -5.93 -0.98 26.76
CA ALA A 43 -6.26 -2.34 27.17
C ALA A 43 -7.59 -2.40 27.90
N ASN A 44 -8.29 -3.55 27.80
CA ASN A 44 -9.52 -3.82 28.55
C ASN A 44 -9.45 -5.14 29.34
N GLY A 45 -8.27 -5.76 29.40
CA GLY A 45 -8.05 -7.07 30.01
C GLY A 45 -8.31 -8.25 29.08
N LEU A 46 -8.89 -8.07 27.89
CA LEU A 46 -9.06 -9.11 26.87
C LEU A 46 -8.13 -8.91 25.67
N VAL A 47 -7.82 -7.67 25.36
CA VAL A 47 -6.92 -7.27 24.29
C VAL A 47 -6.15 -6.02 24.72
N ALA A 48 -4.91 -5.88 24.26
CA ALA A 48 -4.09 -4.69 24.47
C ALA A 48 -3.42 -4.25 23.16
N ARG A 49 -3.36 -2.94 22.91
CA ARG A 49 -2.53 -2.34 21.85
C ARG A 49 -1.58 -1.34 22.47
N THR A 50 -0.28 -1.50 22.19
CA THR A 50 0.81 -0.68 22.71
C THR A 50 1.35 0.22 21.61
N PHE A 51 1.43 1.51 21.90
CA PHE A 51 1.96 2.54 21.03
C PHE A 51 3.24 3.12 21.64
N ARG A 52 4.26 3.29 20.83
CA ARG A 52 5.37 4.20 21.13
C ARG A 52 5.02 5.56 20.57
N LEU A 53 5.31 6.66 21.28
CA LEU A 53 4.99 8.02 20.83
C LEU A 53 6.22 8.80 20.33
N SER A 54 7.43 8.30 20.54
CA SER A 54 8.70 8.92 20.13
C SER A 54 9.67 7.88 19.55
N PRO A 55 10.43 8.16 18.46
CA PRO A 55 10.55 9.44 17.76
C PRO A 55 9.35 9.81 16.89
N ASN A 56 8.41 8.89 16.69
CA ASN A 56 7.09 9.16 16.11
C ASN A 56 6.08 8.15 16.68
N ALA A 57 4.78 8.41 16.52
CA ALA A 57 3.76 7.51 17.06
C ALA A 57 3.59 6.26 16.19
N ALA A 58 3.70 5.06 16.78
CA ALA A 58 3.57 3.79 16.08
C ALA A 58 3.08 2.67 17.00
N THR A 59 2.27 1.77 16.46
CA THR A 59 1.85 0.53 17.09
C THR A 59 3.04 -0.43 17.14
N ILE A 60 3.47 -0.76 18.36
CA ILE A 60 4.61 -1.66 18.64
C ILE A 60 4.19 -2.95 19.36
N GLY A 61 2.91 -3.10 19.65
CA GLY A 61 2.36 -4.33 20.23
C GLY A 61 0.86 -4.39 20.01
N PHE A 62 0.35 -5.58 19.75
CA PHE A 62 -1.08 -5.86 19.69
C PHE A 62 -1.29 -7.28 20.21
N ASP A 63 -1.82 -7.42 21.41
CA ASP A 63 -1.82 -8.68 22.16
C ASP A 63 -3.26 -9.11 22.45
N ASN A 64 -3.59 -10.35 22.10
CA ASN A 64 -4.82 -11.01 22.53
C ASN A 64 -4.58 -11.64 23.90
N LEU A 65 -5.04 -10.97 24.96
CA LEU A 65 -4.86 -11.42 26.34
C LEU A 65 -5.74 -12.61 26.69
N ALA A 66 -6.82 -12.85 25.93
CA ALA A 66 -7.69 -14.02 26.12
C ALA A 66 -7.07 -15.32 25.58
N SER A 67 -6.27 -15.25 24.51
CA SER A 67 -5.53 -16.41 23.98
C SER A 67 -4.04 -16.45 24.34
N GLY A 68 -3.49 -15.34 24.85
CA GLY A 68 -2.05 -15.16 25.11
C GLY A 68 -1.21 -14.92 23.85
N GLN A 69 -1.83 -14.68 22.70
CA GLN A 69 -1.14 -14.53 21.41
C GLN A 69 -0.76 -13.07 21.13
N ALA A 70 0.46 -12.85 20.64
CA ALA A 70 0.80 -11.62 19.94
C ALA A 70 0.16 -11.64 18.54
N LEU A 71 -0.50 -10.56 18.16
CA LEU A 71 -1.12 -10.36 16.85
C LEU A 71 -0.22 -9.58 15.90
N LEU A 72 0.66 -8.72 16.42
CA LEU A 72 1.57 -7.88 15.61
C LEU A 72 2.93 -8.55 15.44
N ARG A 73 3.47 -8.58 14.21
CA ARG A 73 4.85 -9.03 13.94
C ARG A 73 5.84 -7.92 13.60
N ALA A 74 5.37 -6.80 13.04
CA ALA A 74 6.24 -5.72 12.59
C ALA A 74 5.54 -4.36 12.66
N VAL A 75 6.33 -3.31 12.80
CA VAL A 75 5.83 -1.92 12.82
C VAL A 75 5.46 -1.49 11.40
N LYS A 76 4.33 -0.81 11.28
CA LYS A 76 3.85 -0.15 10.05
C LYS A 76 3.39 1.27 10.39
N PRO A 77 3.21 2.16 9.40
CA PRO A 77 2.52 3.43 9.61
C PRO A 77 1.15 3.23 10.26
N GLU A 78 0.75 4.19 11.12
CA GLU A 78 -0.56 4.15 11.78
C GLU A 78 -1.69 4.32 10.76
N ALA A 79 -1.45 5.06 9.69
CA ALA A 79 -2.37 5.23 8.57
C ALA A 79 -1.59 5.80 7.38
N ILE A 80 -2.24 5.87 6.22
CA ILE A 80 -1.72 6.57 5.04
C ILE A 80 -2.80 7.51 4.52
N VAL A 81 -2.40 8.68 4.04
CA VAL A 81 -3.30 9.61 3.35
C VAL A 81 -2.62 10.15 2.09
N THR A 82 -3.39 10.33 1.04
CA THR A 82 -2.97 11.05 -0.16
C THR A 82 -3.70 12.38 -0.21
N ILE A 83 -2.94 13.48 -0.21
CA ILE A 83 -3.46 14.85 -0.22
C ILE A 83 -2.88 15.59 -1.42
N ASP A 84 -3.75 16.12 -2.27
CA ASP A 84 -3.39 16.79 -3.53
C ASP A 84 -2.42 15.95 -4.39
N GLY A 85 -2.69 14.64 -4.48
CA GLY A 85 -1.87 13.64 -5.18
C GLY A 85 -0.65 13.16 -4.39
N GLN A 86 -0.27 13.83 -3.30
CA GLN A 86 0.91 13.48 -2.52
C GLN A 86 0.58 12.47 -1.43
N ARG A 87 1.17 11.27 -1.51
CA ARG A 87 1.10 10.25 -0.46
C ARG A 87 1.93 10.64 0.76
N TYR A 88 1.37 10.45 1.95
CA TYR A 88 2.04 10.59 3.23
C TYR A 88 1.72 9.41 4.15
N GLU A 89 2.76 8.87 4.79
CA GLU A 89 2.60 7.96 5.93
C GLU A 89 2.30 8.76 7.19
N ILE A 90 1.49 8.21 8.09
CA ILE A 90 1.10 8.86 9.35
C ILE A 90 1.74 8.08 10.49
N GLY A 91 2.60 8.74 11.27
CA GLY A 91 3.31 8.04 12.33
C GLY A 91 4.30 7.01 11.77
N GLY A 92 4.38 5.86 12.43
CA GLY A 92 5.23 4.75 12.03
C GLY A 92 6.70 4.95 12.37
N LEU A 93 7.45 3.85 12.31
CA LEU A 93 8.89 3.80 12.48
C LEU A 93 9.51 2.90 11.40
N LYS A 94 10.76 3.18 11.03
CA LYS A 94 11.55 2.48 10.03
C LYS A 94 12.84 1.92 10.63
N GLY A 95 13.47 0.99 9.94
CA GLY A 95 14.74 0.37 10.35
C GLY A 95 14.60 -0.97 11.09
N GLN A 96 13.40 -1.57 11.09
CA GLN A 96 13.22 -2.93 11.59
C GLN A 96 13.94 -3.90 10.65
N VAL A 97 14.78 -4.78 11.20
CA VAL A 97 15.59 -5.72 10.40
C VAL A 97 14.83 -7.02 10.17
N ASP A 98 14.30 -7.62 11.23
CA ASP A 98 13.47 -8.83 11.12
C ASP A 98 11.99 -8.45 11.21
N HIS A 99 11.21 -8.82 10.20
CA HIS A 99 9.76 -8.57 10.12
C HIS A 99 8.89 -9.78 10.52
N ALA A 100 9.51 -10.87 11.04
CA ALA A 100 8.82 -12.05 11.57
C ALA A 100 8.32 -11.85 13.01
N PHE A 101 9.02 -11.03 13.79
CA PHE A 101 8.69 -10.66 15.15
C PHE A 101 9.34 -9.31 15.47
N LEU A 102 8.88 -8.67 16.55
CA LEU A 102 9.39 -7.39 16.99
C LEU A 102 10.05 -7.55 18.36
N ARG A 103 11.37 -7.36 18.43
CA ARG A 103 12.07 -7.47 19.72
C ARG A 103 12.13 -6.13 20.46
N PRO A 104 11.97 -6.14 21.80
CA PRO A 104 12.07 -4.90 22.58
C PRO A 104 13.40 -4.15 22.42
N ASP A 105 14.52 -4.84 22.21
CA ASP A 105 15.84 -4.23 22.01
C ASP A 105 16.00 -3.53 20.65
N GLU A 106 15.30 -4.00 19.61
CA GLU A 106 15.31 -3.38 18.28
C GLU A 106 14.52 -2.08 18.25
N LEU A 107 13.47 -1.98 19.08
CA LEU A 107 12.61 -0.79 19.13
C LEU A 107 13.40 0.50 19.38
N ALA A 108 14.49 0.44 20.17
CA ALA A 108 15.33 1.60 20.47
C ALA A 108 16.14 2.12 19.27
N GLN A 109 16.30 1.31 18.22
CA GLN A 109 17.06 1.65 17.01
C GLN A 109 16.17 2.13 15.87
N LEU A 110 14.84 2.00 16.01
CA LEU A 110 13.90 2.43 15.00
C LEU A 110 13.83 3.97 14.93
N ALA A 111 13.78 4.48 13.70
CA ALA A 111 13.76 5.91 13.43
C ALA A 111 12.45 6.33 12.77
N ALA A 112 12.09 7.61 12.91
CA ALA A 112 10.95 8.18 12.20
C ALA A 112 11.34 8.44 10.74
N ASP A 113 10.51 8.01 9.79
CA ASP A 113 10.66 8.38 8.37
C ASP A 113 10.57 9.90 8.22
N PRO A 114 11.59 10.62 7.72
CA PRO A 114 11.57 12.08 7.51
C PRO A 114 10.31 12.60 6.80
N GLU A 115 9.72 11.82 5.91
CA GLU A 115 8.59 12.18 5.06
C GLU A 115 7.21 11.82 5.65
N ALA A 116 7.19 11.11 6.78
CA ALA A 116 5.95 10.77 7.48
C ALA A 116 5.45 11.92 8.36
N LEU A 117 4.12 12.06 8.47
CA LEU A 117 3.49 12.99 9.41
C LEU A 117 3.96 12.69 10.84
N ARG A 118 4.29 13.75 11.55
CA ARG A 118 4.89 13.73 12.89
C ARG A 118 3.82 13.82 13.96
N PHE A 119 3.94 12.96 14.97
CA PHE A 119 3.11 13.02 16.16
C PHE A 119 3.22 14.41 16.80
N ALA A 120 2.07 15.05 16.99
CA ALA A 120 1.94 16.42 17.47
C ALA A 120 1.19 16.50 18.81
N GLY A 121 0.41 15.48 19.16
CA GLY A 121 -0.30 15.46 20.44
C GLY A 121 -1.31 14.32 20.53
N MET A 122 -1.91 14.19 21.72
CA MET A 122 -2.94 13.19 21.98
C MET A 122 -4.06 13.76 22.85
N GLU A 123 -5.26 13.23 22.63
CA GLU A 123 -6.40 13.40 23.52
C GLU A 123 -6.97 12.05 23.94
N ILE A 124 -7.34 11.92 25.22
CA ILE A 124 -7.98 10.73 25.78
C ILE A 124 -9.38 11.13 26.26
N GLY A 125 -10.37 10.36 25.84
CA GLY A 125 -11.78 10.59 26.11
C GLY A 125 -12.56 9.28 26.21
N ARG A 126 -13.85 9.37 25.89
CA ARG A 126 -14.78 8.24 25.83
C ARG A 126 -15.39 8.16 24.43
N PRO A 127 -15.81 6.97 23.98
CA PRO A 127 -16.56 6.83 22.74
C PRO A 127 -17.75 7.80 22.70
N GLN A 128 -17.96 8.40 21.53
CA GLN A 128 -19.05 9.35 21.31
C GLN A 128 -20.14 8.75 20.43
N GLU A 129 -21.36 9.26 20.56
CA GLU A 129 -22.47 8.85 19.70
C GLU A 129 -22.15 9.18 18.24
N ARG A 130 -22.06 8.15 17.40
CA ARG A 130 -21.75 8.32 15.97
C ARG A 130 -22.94 8.86 15.17
N PHE A 131 -24.14 8.54 15.63
CA PHE A 131 -25.39 9.09 15.11
C PHE A 131 -26.50 8.89 16.13
N ALA A 132 -27.48 9.79 16.10
CA ALA A 132 -28.64 9.73 16.99
C ALA A 132 -29.45 8.44 16.80
N TRP A 133 -29.50 7.58 17.82
CA TRP A 133 -30.35 6.39 17.81
C TRP A 133 -31.51 6.53 18.79
N LYS A 134 -32.73 6.53 18.26
CA LYS A 134 -33.97 6.84 19.02
C LYS A 134 -34.50 5.70 19.90
N GLN A 135 -33.95 4.49 19.79
CA GLN A 135 -34.32 3.33 20.61
C GLN A 135 -35.85 3.11 20.73
N VAL A 136 -36.57 3.17 19.61
CA VAL A 136 -38.05 3.16 19.61
C VAL A 136 -38.63 1.76 19.89
N ARG A 137 -37.79 0.74 19.95
CA ARG A 137 -38.18 -0.67 19.91
C ARG A 137 -37.55 -1.42 21.10
N HIS A 138 -38.26 -2.43 21.60
CA HIS A 138 -37.94 -3.09 22.87
C HIS A 138 -36.90 -4.23 22.81
N HIS A 139 -36.21 -4.44 21.69
CA HIS A 139 -35.34 -5.62 21.49
C HIS A 139 -33.93 -5.46 22.09
N ALA A 140 -33.57 -4.26 22.55
CA ALA A 140 -32.29 -3.95 23.20
C ALA A 140 -32.50 -2.98 24.38
N PRO A 141 -33.30 -3.35 25.40
CA PRO A 141 -33.77 -2.42 26.44
C PRO A 141 -32.65 -1.88 27.34
N ASP A 142 -31.58 -2.67 27.53
CA ASP A 142 -30.47 -2.34 28.44
C ASP A 142 -29.18 -1.98 27.68
N VAL A 143 -29.25 -1.76 26.37
CA VAL A 143 -28.07 -1.39 25.59
C VAL A 143 -27.64 0.04 25.92
N GLN A 144 -26.35 0.20 26.15
CA GLN A 144 -25.70 1.51 26.24
C GLN A 144 -25.26 1.99 24.85
N TRP A 145 -25.70 3.18 24.45
CA TRP A 145 -25.26 3.86 23.24
C TRP A 145 -24.91 5.32 23.56
N PRO A 146 -23.69 5.81 23.23
CA PRO A 146 -22.58 5.07 22.64
C PRO A 146 -22.03 3.97 23.57
N PRO A 147 -21.28 2.99 23.03
CA PRO A 147 -20.75 1.90 23.85
C PRO A 147 -19.78 2.44 24.90
N ALA A 148 -19.77 1.84 26.08
CA ALA A 148 -18.79 2.15 27.12
C ALA A 148 -17.37 1.74 26.65
N GLY A 149 -16.37 2.52 27.06
CA GLY A 149 -14.99 2.27 26.72
C GLY A 149 -14.10 3.51 26.80
N VAL A 150 -12.94 3.42 26.16
CA VAL A 150 -11.96 4.51 26.06
C VAL A 150 -11.80 4.94 24.60
N HIS A 151 -11.69 6.26 24.37
CA HIS A 151 -11.35 6.85 23.08
C HIS A 151 -9.98 7.54 23.19
N VAL A 152 -9.14 7.36 22.18
CA VAL A 152 -7.87 8.07 22.03
C VAL A 152 -7.80 8.67 20.64
N ARG A 153 -7.41 9.94 20.55
CA ARG A 153 -7.05 10.62 19.31
C ARG A 153 -5.57 10.94 19.34
N LEU A 154 -4.82 10.49 18.34
CA LEU A 154 -3.43 10.86 18.09
C LEU A 154 -3.42 11.89 16.95
N ASP A 155 -2.89 13.07 17.20
CA ASP A 155 -2.84 14.19 16.24
C ASP A 155 -1.48 14.25 15.57
N PHE A 156 -1.45 14.42 14.25
CA PHE A 156 -0.23 14.46 13.45
C PHE A 156 -0.17 15.71 12.55
N ALA A 157 1.04 16.22 12.37
CA ALA A 157 1.35 17.37 11.52
C ALA A 157 2.23 16.97 10.33
N LEU A 158 2.07 17.67 9.22
CA LEU A 158 2.94 17.50 8.05
C LEU A 158 4.41 17.81 8.42
N PRO A 159 5.37 16.99 7.95
CA PRO A 159 6.78 17.28 8.14
C PRO A 159 7.21 18.45 7.24
N GLU A 160 8.40 18.99 7.50
CA GLU A 160 9.07 19.82 6.50
C GLU A 160 9.52 18.92 5.34
N PRO A 161 9.15 19.21 4.09
CA PRO A 161 9.46 18.33 2.96
C PRO A 161 10.95 18.36 2.63
N SER A 162 11.53 17.18 2.37
CA SER A 162 12.85 17.10 1.71
C SER A 162 12.80 17.65 0.28
N ASP A 163 13.97 17.94 -0.29
CA ASP A 163 14.05 18.35 -1.69
C ASP A 163 13.50 17.27 -2.63
N GLU A 164 13.69 15.98 -2.32
CA GLU A 164 13.08 14.90 -3.09
C GLU A 164 11.55 14.94 -3.05
N LYS A 165 10.98 15.16 -1.86
CA LYS A 165 9.52 15.33 -1.72
C LYS A 165 9.02 16.50 -2.56
N LEU A 166 9.72 17.64 -2.52
CA LEU A 166 9.40 18.81 -3.34
C LEU A 166 9.40 18.48 -4.83
N VAL A 167 10.35 17.67 -5.30
CA VAL A 167 10.36 17.20 -6.70
C VAL A 167 9.13 16.35 -7.01
N THR A 168 8.72 15.43 -6.13
CA THR A 168 7.51 14.62 -6.36
C THR A 168 6.22 15.45 -6.31
N MET A 169 6.20 16.53 -5.53
CA MET A 169 5.07 17.46 -5.50
C MET A 169 4.88 18.19 -6.84
N LEU A 170 5.97 18.51 -7.54
CA LEU A 170 5.90 19.10 -8.89
C LEU A 170 5.21 18.18 -9.90
N SER A 171 5.16 16.87 -9.64
CA SER A 171 4.50 15.84 -10.45
C SER A 171 3.25 15.25 -9.80
N ASN A 172 2.62 15.96 -8.85
CA ASN A 172 1.42 15.51 -8.13
C ASN A 172 1.56 14.11 -7.53
N GLY A 173 2.72 13.83 -6.92
CA GLY A 173 3.05 12.55 -6.28
C GLY A 173 3.42 11.40 -7.22
N ALA A 174 3.35 11.60 -8.54
CA ALA A 174 3.84 10.63 -9.51
C ALA A 174 5.37 10.69 -9.65
N VAL A 175 5.99 9.63 -10.16
CA VAL A 175 7.41 9.66 -10.53
C VAL A 175 7.61 10.72 -11.63
N PRO A 176 8.46 11.74 -11.41
CA PRO A 176 8.53 12.92 -12.26
C PRO A 176 9.07 12.58 -13.65
N ALA A 177 8.64 13.33 -14.67
CA ALA A 177 9.26 13.30 -15.99
C ALA A 177 10.72 13.77 -15.91
N SER A 178 11.58 13.25 -16.79
CA SER A 178 13.03 13.51 -16.75
C SER A 178 13.39 14.99 -16.97
N ASP A 179 12.58 15.70 -17.74
CA ASP A 179 12.69 17.12 -18.04
C ASP A 179 11.95 18.03 -17.05
N LEU A 180 11.24 17.47 -16.06
CA LEU A 180 10.46 18.25 -15.11
C LEU A 180 11.39 19.12 -14.26
N GLY A 181 11.40 20.43 -14.57
CA GLY A 181 12.22 21.41 -13.89
C GLY A 181 13.73 21.24 -14.10
N ARG A 182 14.17 20.47 -15.11
CA ARG A 182 15.58 20.17 -15.37
C ARG A 182 15.99 20.61 -16.78
N ASP A 183 17.24 20.99 -16.97
CA ASP A 183 17.80 21.23 -18.29
C ASP A 183 18.32 19.92 -18.91
N LEU A 184 18.02 19.71 -20.19
CA LEU A 184 18.66 18.66 -20.99
C LEU A 184 20.11 19.06 -21.25
N LEU A 185 21.05 18.30 -20.70
CA LEU A 185 22.48 18.57 -20.83
C LEU A 185 23.06 17.97 -22.11
N THR A 186 22.65 16.75 -22.42
CA THR A 186 23.04 16.06 -23.66
C THR A 186 22.04 14.98 -24.01
N SER A 187 21.93 14.68 -25.30
CA SER A 187 21.17 13.54 -25.81
C SER A 187 21.86 12.92 -27.01
N THR A 188 21.70 11.62 -27.19
CA THR A 188 22.22 10.86 -28.32
C THR A 188 21.11 9.94 -28.85
N GLU A 189 20.67 10.17 -30.09
CA GLU A 189 19.70 9.34 -30.80
C GLU A 189 20.45 8.36 -31.70
N PHE A 190 20.92 7.22 -31.15
CA PHE A 190 21.81 6.30 -31.85
C PHE A 190 21.25 5.85 -33.20
N GLY A 191 19.96 5.51 -33.26
CA GLY A 191 19.30 5.08 -34.50
C GLY A 191 19.23 6.13 -35.61
N ARG A 192 19.54 7.40 -35.33
CA ARG A 192 19.57 8.51 -36.31
C ARG A 192 20.98 8.90 -36.75
N LEU A 193 22.00 8.30 -36.14
CA LEU A 193 23.40 8.61 -36.40
C LEU A 193 24.02 7.57 -37.33
N LYS A 194 24.94 8.03 -38.18
CA LYS A 194 25.71 7.17 -39.09
C LYS A 194 27.02 6.65 -38.49
N GLN A 195 27.48 7.27 -37.40
CA GLN A 195 28.74 6.94 -36.73
C GLN A 195 28.63 7.29 -35.26
N LEU A 196 29.34 6.55 -34.41
CA LEU A 196 29.39 6.81 -32.98
C LEU A 196 30.03 8.18 -32.72
N PRO A 197 29.40 9.07 -31.93
CA PRO A 197 29.99 10.37 -31.61
C PRO A 197 31.32 10.21 -30.85
N SER A 198 32.23 11.18 -30.98
CA SER A 198 33.61 11.07 -30.46
C SER A 198 33.72 11.06 -28.95
N ASP A 199 32.70 11.53 -28.25
CA ASP A 199 32.59 11.48 -26.78
C ASP A 199 32.12 10.10 -26.27
N TRP A 200 31.77 9.19 -27.17
CA TRP A 200 31.42 7.80 -26.88
C TRP A 200 32.51 6.82 -27.33
N ARG A 201 32.64 5.72 -26.59
CA ARG A 201 33.52 4.60 -26.89
C ARG A 201 32.72 3.30 -26.84
N ALA A 202 32.78 2.50 -27.90
CA ALA A 202 32.13 1.19 -27.91
C ALA A 202 33.08 0.10 -27.38
N ARG A 203 32.59 -0.74 -26.46
CA ARG A 203 33.21 -2.02 -26.10
C ARG A 203 32.52 -3.12 -26.88
N ILE A 204 33.31 -3.90 -27.63
CA ILE A 204 32.84 -5.04 -28.39
C ILE A 204 33.37 -6.35 -27.79
N SER A 205 32.53 -7.38 -27.73
CA SER A 205 32.93 -8.71 -27.27
C SER A 205 33.79 -9.44 -28.30
N PRO A 206 34.97 -9.97 -27.91
CA PRO A 206 35.78 -10.80 -28.79
C PRO A 206 35.20 -12.21 -28.95
N ALA A 207 34.10 -12.55 -28.27
CA ALA A 207 33.52 -13.89 -28.27
C ALA A 207 33.00 -14.35 -29.65
N HIS A 208 32.70 -13.42 -30.55
CA HIS A 208 32.19 -13.73 -31.87
C HIS A 208 32.57 -12.63 -32.88
N PRO A 209 32.99 -12.97 -34.12
CA PRO A 209 33.46 -11.97 -35.10
C PRO A 209 32.37 -11.00 -35.56
N ARG A 210 31.10 -11.37 -35.41
CA ARG A 210 29.95 -10.49 -35.69
C ARG A 210 29.49 -9.65 -34.50
N SER A 211 30.14 -9.76 -33.34
CA SER A 211 29.81 -8.91 -32.20
C SER A 211 29.97 -7.44 -32.61
N SER A 212 28.93 -6.62 -32.44
CA SER A 212 28.98 -5.21 -32.79
C SER A 212 27.97 -4.38 -32.00
N PHE A 213 28.26 -3.08 -31.86
CA PHE A 213 27.32 -2.04 -31.39
C PHE A 213 26.67 -1.30 -32.58
N GLU A 214 27.04 -1.68 -33.79
CA GLU A 214 26.45 -1.22 -35.04
C GLU A 214 26.27 -2.46 -35.93
N ASN A 215 25.03 -2.76 -36.28
CA ASN A 215 24.69 -3.88 -37.15
C ASN A 215 23.84 -3.38 -38.31
N GLU A 216 24.11 -3.87 -39.52
CA GLU A 216 23.34 -3.52 -40.73
C GLU A 216 23.23 -1.99 -40.98
N GLY A 217 24.26 -1.22 -40.60
CA GLY A 217 24.31 0.24 -40.75
C GLY A 217 23.45 1.01 -39.75
N LYS A 218 22.91 0.34 -38.72
CA LYS A 218 22.15 0.95 -37.63
C LYS A 218 23.02 1.02 -36.38
N LEU A 219 23.41 2.24 -36.03
CA LEU A 219 24.13 2.48 -34.79
C LEU A 219 23.21 2.23 -33.57
N GLY A 220 23.76 1.57 -32.56
CA GLY A 220 23.02 1.13 -31.38
C GLY A 220 22.35 -0.22 -31.54
N GLU A 221 22.26 -0.77 -32.76
CA GLU A 221 21.80 -2.16 -32.97
C GLU A 221 22.94 -3.11 -32.58
N ILE A 222 22.77 -3.75 -31.43
CA ILE A 222 23.74 -4.68 -30.87
C ILE A 222 23.43 -6.07 -31.39
N TYR A 223 24.43 -6.71 -31.97
CA TYR A 223 24.36 -8.09 -32.42
C TYR A 223 25.51 -8.88 -31.83
N THR A 224 25.25 -9.84 -30.94
CA THR A 224 26.30 -10.54 -30.17
C THR A 224 25.74 -11.78 -29.47
N PRO A 225 26.55 -12.75 -28.99
CA PRO A 225 26.03 -13.88 -28.22
C PRO A 225 25.33 -13.45 -26.93
N ALA A 226 24.28 -14.17 -26.52
CA ALA A 226 23.41 -13.81 -25.41
C ALA A 226 24.14 -13.50 -24.09
N ASN A 227 25.21 -14.18 -23.70
CA ASN A 227 25.87 -13.95 -22.41
C ASN A 227 27.19 -13.17 -22.55
N THR A 228 27.18 -12.10 -23.36
CA THR A 228 28.35 -11.24 -23.59
C THR A 228 28.04 -9.77 -23.36
N ALA A 229 29.08 -8.98 -23.07
CA ALA A 229 28.94 -7.55 -22.84
C ALA A 229 29.23 -6.76 -24.13
N VAL A 230 28.27 -6.00 -24.65
CA VAL A 230 28.52 -5.07 -25.76
C VAL A 230 27.78 -3.80 -25.42
N TYR A 231 28.50 -2.68 -25.32
CA TYR A 231 27.93 -1.42 -24.86
C TYR A 231 28.71 -0.22 -25.40
N ALA A 232 28.07 0.94 -25.38
CA ALA A 232 28.75 2.22 -25.54
C ALA A 232 28.91 2.88 -24.17
N GLU A 233 30.04 3.54 -23.95
CA GLU A 233 30.32 4.29 -22.74
C GLU A 233 30.83 5.70 -23.05
N ARG A 234 30.54 6.63 -22.17
CA ARG A 234 31.04 8.01 -22.20
C ARG A 234 31.31 8.48 -20.79
N ASP A 235 32.14 9.51 -20.68
CA ASP A 235 32.35 10.18 -19.40
C ASP A 235 31.00 10.77 -18.91
N TRP A 236 30.79 10.75 -17.60
CA TRP A 236 29.55 11.22 -16.98
C TRP A 236 29.31 12.69 -17.37
N PRO A 237 28.14 13.03 -17.94
CA PRO A 237 27.89 14.40 -18.37
C PRO A 237 27.99 15.39 -17.20
N ALA A 238 28.74 16.47 -17.38
CA ALA A 238 29.00 17.44 -16.33
C ALA A 238 27.69 18.04 -15.78
N GLY A 239 27.49 17.95 -14.47
CA GLY A 239 26.28 18.45 -13.79
C GLY A 239 25.05 17.56 -13.92
N ALA A 240 25.15 16.37 -14.52
CA ALA A 240 24.02 15.45 -14.61
C ALA A 240 23.71 14.81 -13.25
N GLU A 241 22.44 14.86 -12.86
CA GLU A 241 21.87 14.12 -11.72
C GLU A 241 20.94 12.99 -12.18
N LEU A 242 20.61 12.95 -13.47
CA LEU A 242 19.70 11.97 -14.04
C LEU A 242 20.19 11.58 -15.43
N VAL A 243 20.25 10.28 -15.68
CA VAL A 243 20.54 9.72 -17.00
C VAL A 243 19.50 8.68 -17.36
N GLU A 244 19.15 8.61 -18.64
CA GLU A 244 18.19 7.64 -19.15
C GLU A 244 18.65 7.04 -20.47
N ALA A 245 18.24 5.80 -20.73
CA ALA A 245 18.47 5.10 -21.98
C ALA A 245 17.21 4.36 -22.43
N THR A 246 16.83 4.52 -23.70
CA THR A 246 15.74 3.78 -24.33
C THR A 246 16.30 2.58 -25.07
N ILE A 247 15.79 1.39 -24.74
CA ILE A 247 16.31 0.11 -25.17
C ILE A 247 15.16 -0.78 -25.64
N ASP A 248 15.23 -1.26 -26.87
CA ASP A 248 14.45 -2.39 -27.37
C ASP A 248 15.23 -3.69 -27.10
N PRO A 249 14.75 -4.58 -26.22
CA PRO A 249 15.43 -5.85 -25.94
C PRO A 249 15.44 -6.83 -27.12
N GLY A 250 14.58 -6.64 -28.13
CA GLY A 250 14.55 -7.46 -29.34
C GLY A 250 14.48 -8.97 -29.08
N THR A 251 15.44 -9.71 -29.63
CA THR A 251 15.54 -11.18 -29.48
C THR A 251 16.37 -11.61 -28.27
N ASP A 252 16.82 -10.67 -27.44
CA ASP A 252 17.59 -10.98 -26.23
C ASP A 252 16.79 -11.84 -25.27
N ARG A 253 17.46 -12.85 -24.68
CA ARG A 253 16.88 -13.78 -23.69
C ARG A 253 17.80 -13.94 -22.49
N SER A 254 18.64 -12.95 -22.22
CA SER A 254 19.65 -13.05 -21.17
C SER A 254 19.06 -12.76 -19.80
N ALA A 255 19.62 -13.44 -18.80
CA ALA A 255 19.37 -13.15 -17.40
C ALA A 255 20.31 -12.02 -16.94
N SER A 256 21.49 -12.36 -16.44
CA SER A 256 22.41 -11.37 -15.83
C SER A 256 23.14 -10.47 -16.83
N TRP A 257 23.33 -10.92 -18.07
CA TRP A 257 23.94 -10.13 -19.17
C TRP A 257 22.90 -9.34 -19.96
N GLY A 258 21.79 -8.95 -19.34
CA GLY A 258 20.72 -8.25 -20.04
C GLY A 258 21.09 -6.81 -20.44
N PRO A 259 20.30 -6.20 -21.35
CA PRO A 259 20.54 -4.82 -21.76
C PRO A 259 20.07 -3.82 -20.71
N GLY A 260 20.82 -2.74 -20.53
CA GLY A 260 20.53 -1.75 -19.51
C GLY A 260 21.42 -0.52 -19.54
N ILE A 261 21.41 0.19 -18.41
CA ILE A 261 22.23 1.35 -18.12
C ILE A 261 23.10 1.09 -16.90
N GLY A 262 24.35 1.54 -16.93
CA GLY A 262 25.29 1.40 -15.83
C GLY A 262 25.97 2.72 -15.51
N VAL A 263 26.23 2.95 -14.23
CA VAL A 263 27.01 4.09 -13.74
C VAL A 263 28.28 3.58 -13.06
N VAL A 264 29.42 4.12 -13.46
CA VAL A 264 30.74 3.75 -12.95
C VAL A 264 31.21 4.84 -12.00
N PHE A 265 31.52 4.43 -10.78
CA PHE A 265 32.21 5.22 -9.77
C PHE A 265 33.68 4.78 -9.71
N ALA A 266 34.49 5.48 -8.90
CA ALA A 266 35.92 5.22 -8.80
C ALA A 266 36.24 3.77 -8.37
N ASP A 267 35.43 3.19 -7.47
CA ASP A 267 35.69 1.87 -6.87
C ASP A 267 34.72 0.77 -7.32
N ARG A 268 33.58 1.12 -7.95
CA ARG A 268 32.52 0.17 -8.31
C ARG A 268 31.67 0.61 -9.49
N THR A 269 30.85 -0.31 -9.99
CA THR A 269 29.82 -0.04 -11.00
C THR A 269 28.46 -0.44 -10.45
N LEU A 270 27.45 0.40 -10.67
CA LEU A 270 26.06 0.06 -10.44
C LEU A 270 25.37 -0.14 -11.79
N LYS A 271 24.43 -1.08 -11.87
CA LYS A 271 23.72 -1.44 -13.11
C LYS A 271 22.23 -1.50 -12.84
N PHE A 272 21.44 -0.97 -13.76
CA PHE A 272 20.00 -1.21 -13.86
C PHE A 272 19.67 -1.73 -15.26
N ASN A 273 19.08 -2.92 -15.35
CA ASN A 273 18.90 -3.62 -16.61
C ASN A 273 17.57 -4.34 -16.74
N LEU A 274 17.16 -4.58 -17.99
CA LEU A 274 16.16 -5.57 -18.33
C LEU A 274 16.78 -6.96 -18.22
N ARG A 275 16.02 -7.94 -17.74
CA ARG A 275 16.37 -9.37 -17.73
C ARG A 275 15.38 -10.14 -18.60
N PRO A 276 15.52 -10.14 -19.94
CA PRO A 276 14.56 -10.82 -20.81
C PRO A 276 14.38 -12.32 -20.53
N GLY A 277 15.44 -13.00 -20.06
CA GLY A 277 15.40 -14.41 -19.63
C GLY A 277 15.00 -14.63 -18.18
N GLY A 278 14.65 -13.58 -17.42
CA GLY A 278 14.22 -13.68 -16.03
C GLY A 278 15.33 -14.00 -15.01
N GLY A 279 14.92 -14.63 -13.90
CA GLY A 279 15.78 -15.04 -12.77
C GLY A 279 15.84 -16.55 -12.59
N GLY A 280 15.89 -17.30 -13.70
CA GLY A 280 15.85 -18.78 -13.71
C GLY A 280 14.47 -19.40 -13.98
N ASP A 281 13.41 -18.60 -13.94
CA ASP A 281 12.01 -18.97 -14.23
C ASP A 281 11.53 -18.49 -15.60
N SER A 282 12.44 -18.01 -16.46
CA SER A 282 12.17 -17.46 -17.80
C SER A 282 11.17 -16.30 -17.85
N THR A 283 10.82 -15.70 -16.71
CA THR A 283 9.83 -14.63 -16.65
C THR A 283 10.51 -13.26 -16.68
N PRO A 284 10.28 -12.44 -17.73
CA PRO A 284 10.91 -11.12 -17.88
C PRO A 284 10.73 -10.22 -16.66
N ARG A 285 11.82 -9.56 -16.25
CA ARG A 285 11.84 -8.65 -15.08
C ARG A 285 12.97 -7.65 -15.17
N PHE A 286 13.02 -6.74 -14.20
CA PHE A 286 14.15 -5.84 -14.01
C PHE A 286 15.24 -6.50 -13.13
N GLY A 287 16.46 -6.03 -13.30
CA GLY A 287 17.61 -6.40 -12.46
C GLY A 287 18.39 -5.16 -12.04
N VAL A 288 18.97 -5.22 -10.84
CA VAL A 288 19.88 -4.21 -10.31
C VAL A 288 21.16 -4.88 -9.82
N PHE A 289 22.32 -4.31 -10.12
CA PHE A 289 23.56 -4.62 -9.41
C PHE A 289 23.94 -3.39 -8.59
N ASP A 290 23.98 -3.54 -7.27
CA ASP A 290 24.24 -2.45 -6.32
C ASP A 290 25.74 -2.16 -6.09
N GLY A 291 26.61 -2.80 -6.87
CA GLY A 291 28.06 -2.75 -6.70
C GLY A 291 28.63 -3.92 -5.91
N ASN A 292 27.80 -4.64 -5.15
CA ASN A 292 28.21 -5.81 -4.37
C ASN A 292 27.44 -7.07 -4.79
N ARG A 293 26.12 -6.96 -4.94
CA ARG A 293 25.21 -8.07 -5.20
C ARG A 293 24.27 -7.76 -6.36
N GLU A 294 24.00 -8.79 -7.16
CA GLU A 294 22.94 -8.74 -8.17
C GLU A 294 21.60 -9.07 -7.51
N GLN A 295 20.65 -8.15 -7.65
CA GLN A 295 19.24 -8.26 -7.27
C GLN A 295 18.46 -8.52 -8.56
N ASP A 296 18.00 -9.76 -8.72
CA ASP A 296 17.39 -10.25 -9.96
C ASP A 296 15.87 -10.24 -9.96
N ARG A 297 15.23 -9.83 -8.84
CA ARG A 297 13.80 -9.60 -8.70
C ARG A 297 13.56 -8.23 -8.06
N VAL A 298 13.60 -7.20 -8.88
CA VAL A 298 13.23 -5.83 -8.50
C VAL A 298 12.00 -5.37 -9.29
N GLY A 299 11.21 -4.45 -8.73
CA GLY A 299 9.92 -4.00 -9.28
C GLY A 299 8.71 -4.87 -8.92
N ALA A 300 7.52 -4.44 -9.35
CA ALA A 300 6.26 -5.15 -9.11
C ALA A 300 6.28 -6.51 -9.82
N GLY A 301 5.83 -7.57 -9.13
CA GLY A 301 5.99 -8.99 -9.53
C GLY A 301 5.29 -9.46 -10.81
N GLU A 302 4.85 -8.56 -11.68
CA GLU A 302 4.29 -8.86 -13.00
C GLU A 302 5.40 -9.00 -14.05
N ALA A 303 5.17 -9.87 -15.04
CA ALA A 303 6.12 -10.06 -16.13
C ALA A 303 6.19 -8.83 -17.03
N LEU A 304 7.40 -8.41 -17.41
CA LEU A 304 7.57 -7.28 -18.32
C LEU A 304 7.09 -7.62 -19.74
N ASP A 305 6.31 -6.71 -20.34
CA ASP A 305 6.00 -6.72 -21.76
C ASP A 305 7.23 -6.27 -22.56
N LEU A 306 7.97 -7.23 -23.08
CA LEU A 306 9.17 -7.00 -23.90
C LEU A 306 8.87 -6.79 -25.39
N SER A 307 7.60 -6.70 -25.79
CA SER A 307 7.23 -6.36 -27.18
C SER A 307 7.45 -4.88 -27.52
N LYS A 308 7.85 -4.08 -26.53
CA LYS A 308 8.03 -2.63 -26.60
C LYS A 308 9.42 -2.25 -26.10
N ALA A 309 9.94 -1.13 -26.60
CA ALA A 309 11.11 -0.49 -26.02
C ALA A 309 10.81 0.02 -24.60
N TRP A 310 11.81 -0.06 -23.74
CA TRP A 310 11.77 0.44 -22.37
C TRP A 310 12.77 1.57 -22.20
N THR A 311 12.35 2.64 -21.54
CA THR A 311 13.29 3.67 -21.07
C THR A 311 13.65 3.34 -19.63
N LEU A 312 14.95 3.10 -19.38
CA LEU A 312 15.51 2.92 -18.04
C LEU A 312 16.19 4.20 -17.60
N ARG A 313 16.05 4.55 -16.33
CA ARG A 313 16.56 5.78 -15.75
C ARG A 313 17.26 5.54 -14.42
N LEU A 314 18.38 6.21 -14.26
CA LEU A 314 19.15 6.31 -13.04
C LEU A 314 19.15 7.77 -12.59
N ARG A 315 18.59 8.04 -11.41
CA ARG A 315 18.51 9.38 -10.82
C ARG A 315 19.22 9.40 -9.47
N LEU A 316 20.16 10.32 -9.31
CA LEU A 316 20.87 10.60 -8.07
C LEU A 316 20.02 11.56 -7.23
N ALA A 317 19.83 11.24 -5.95
CA ALA A 317 19.23 12.12 -4.97
C ALA A 317 19.85 11.84 -3.60
N GLY A 318 20.56 12.83 -3.04
CA GLY A 318 21.29 12.64 -1.77
C GLY A 318 22.29 11.47 -1.85
N ASN A 319 22.17 10.53 -0.93
CA ASN A 319 22.94 9.27 -0.89
C ASN A 319 22.20 8.11 -1.57
N HIS A 320 21.23 8.36 -2.45
CA HIS A 320 20.45 7.33 -3.11
C HIS A 320 20.54 7.41 -4.63
N LEU A 321 20.50 6.25 -5.27
CA LEU A 321 20.34 6.07 -6.72
C LEU A 321 19.01 5.39 -6.97
N HIS A 322 18.06 6.12 -7.54
CA HIS A 322 16.75 5.60 -7.91
C HIS A 322 16.80 4.96 -9.30
N CYS A 323 16.35 3.71 -9.38
CA CYS A 323 16.15 2.95 -10.60
C CYS A 323 14.68 3.07 -11.01
N GLU A 324 14.42 3.73 -12.13
CA GLU A 324 13.07 4.05 -12.60
C GLU A 324 12.93 3.63 -14.06
N ALA A 325 11.73 3.21 -14.47
CA ALA A 325 11.50 2.73 -15.83
C ALA A 325 10.19 3.26 -16.42
N ARG A 326 10.03 3.15 -17.73
CA ARG A 326 8.72 3.24 -18.40
C ARG A 326 8.66 2.43 -19.69
N PRO A 327 7.52 1.81 -20.02
CA PRO A 327 7.32 1.17 -21.31
C PRO A 327 6.91 2.20 -22.36
N GLY A 328 7.69 2.36 -23.44
CA GLY A 328 7.43 3.35 -24.49
C GLY A 328 7.18 4.76 -23.93
N ASN A 329 6.00 5.32 -24.25
CA ASN A 329 5.54 6.64 -23.75
C ASN A 329 4.61 6.52 -22.53
N GLY A 330 4.58 5.37 -21.86
CA GLY A 330 3.81 5.15 -20.65
C GLY A 330 4.31 5.95 -19.43
N PRO A 331 3.63 5.84 -18.29
CA PRO A 331 4.03 6.52 -17.06
C PRO A 331 5.36 5.97 -16.53
N TRP A 332 6.10 6.83 -15.84
CA TRP A 332 7.27 6.40 -15.07
C TRP A 332 6.86 5.57 -13.86
N MET A 333 7.65 4.55 -13.56
CA MET A 333 7.52 3.71 -12.37
C MET A 333 8.83 3.71 -11.59
N ALA A 334 8.72 3.80 -10.27
CA ALA A 334 9.84 3.52 -9.37
C ALA A 334 10.01 2.01 -9.30
N VAL A 335 11.21 1.51 -9.62
CA VAL A 335 11.48 0.07 -9.70
C VAL A 335 12.30 -0.40 -8.51
N HIS A 336 13.34 0.35 -8.16
CA HIS A 336 14.23 0.02 -7.06
C HIS A 336 15.01 1.24 -6.59
N GLU A 337 15.62 1.15 -5.43
CA GLU A 337 16.50 2.19 -4.89
C GLU A 337 17.77 1.54 -4.33
N VAL A 338 18.91 2.17 -4.62
CA VAL A 338 20.21 1.73 -4.10
C VAL A 338 20.77 2.82 -3.21
N GLU A 339 20.96 2.50 -1.93
CA GLU A 339 21.71 3.37 -1.02
C GLU A 339 23.19 3.36 -1.40
N LEU A 340 23.74 4.55 -1.58
CA LEU A 340 25.13 4.78 -1.96
C LEU A 340 25.99 4.90 -0.68
N PRO A 341 27.08 4.12 -0.57
CA PRO A 341 28.00 4.24 0.56
C PRO A 341 28.57 5.64 0.71
N ALA A 342 28.76 6.07 1.95
CA ALA A 342 29.47 7.30 2.24
C ALA A 342 30.86 7.31 1.58
N GLY A 343 31.17 8.36 0.82
CA GLY A 343 32.46 8.52 0.16
C GLY A 343 32.61 7.80 -1.19
N ILE A 344 31.54 7.23 -1.78
CA ILE A 344 31.57 6.63 -3.14
C ILE A 344 32.07 7.61 -4.22
N GLY A 345 31.97 8.92 -3.97
CA GLY A 345 32.40 9.98 -4.86
C GLY A 345 31.40 10.25 -5.99
N ALA A 346 31.80 11.11 -6.93
CA ALA A 346 30.96 11.44 -8.08
C ALA A 346 31.00 10.33 -9.14
N PRO A 347 29.89 10.13 -9.89
CA PRO A 347 29.90 9.29 -11.09
C PRO A 347 30.98 9.75 -12.09
N GLN A 348 31.64 8.79 -12.73
CA GLN A 348 32.72 9.05 -13.68
C GLN A 348 32.32 8.70 -15.12
N THR A 349 31.58 7.61 -15.30
CA THR A 349 31.24 7.08 -16.63
C THR A 349 29.81 6.56 -16.62
N VAL A 350 29.10 6.70 -17.74
CA VAL A 350 27.84 6.02 -18.00
C VAL A 350 28.00 5.01 -19.14
N ARG A 351 27.37 3.85 -18.99
CA ARG A 351 27.35 2.76 -19.98
C ARG A 351 25.92 2.46 -20.41
N VAL A 352 25.71 2.23 -21.69
CA VAL A 352 24.40 1.83 -22.25
C VAL A 352 24.56 0.67 -23.22
N GLY A 353 23.71 -0.35 -23.08
CA GLY A 353 23.74 -1.55 -23.93
C GLY A 353 23.73 -2.82 -23.10
N LYS A 354 24.31 -3.89 -23.64
CA LYS A 354 24.40 -5.20 -23.01
C LYS A 354 25.58 -5.23 -22.03
N LEU A 355 25.28 -5.29 -20.74
CA LEU A 355 26.29 -5.18 -19.67
C LEU A 355 26.51 -6.53 -18.99
N SER A 356 27.67 -6.75 -18.37
CA SER A 356 27.90 -7.97 -17.59
C SER A 356 27.01 -8.05 -16.34
N SER A 357 27.04 -9.19 -15.63
CA SER A 357 26.37 -9.33 -14.33
C SER A 357 26.75 -8.22 -13.33
N THR A 358 27.96 -7.66 -13.44
CA THR A 358 28.48 -6.58 -12.60
C THR A 358 28.52 -5.20 -13.27
N GLY A 359 27.93 -5.06 -14.47
CA GLY A 359 27.97 -3.79 -15.22
C GLY A 359 29.28 -3.52 -15.97
N GLY A 360 30.21 -4.48 -15.96
CA GLY A 360 31.53 -4.41 -16.57
C GLY A 360 31.63 -5.03 -17.97
N PRO A 361 32.86 -5.15 -18.50
CA PRO A 361 33.15 -5.69 -19.84
C PRO A 361 33.25 -7.21 -19.90
N GLN A 362 33.08 -7.93 -18.78
CA GLN A 362 33.32 -9.37 -18.72
C GLN A 362 32.22 -10.13 -19.45
N ASP A 363 32.61 -11.02 -20.36
CA ASP A 363 31.69 -12.00 -20.95
C ASP A 363 31.53 -13.19 -20.01
N PHE A 364 30.41 -13.91 -20.10
CA PHE A 364 30.21 -15.13 -19.34
C PHE A 364 31.25 -16.20 -19.75
N SER A 365 31.80 -16.90 -18.76
CA SER A 365 32.86 -17.89 -18.95
C SER A 365 32.36 -19.23 -19.50
N GLY A 366 31.07 -19.53 -19.31
CA GLY A 366 30.42 -20.72 -19.82
C GLY A 366 29.91 -20.56 -21.25
N ASP A 367 28.83 -21.27 -21.56
CA ASP A 367 28.16 -21.14 -22.85
C ASP A 367 27.57 -19.73 -23.02
N LYS A 368 27.99 -19.08 -24.10
CA LYS A 368 27.58 -17.72 -24.42
C LYS A 368 26.21 -17.66 -25.08
N GLY A 369 25.67 -18.80 -25.53
CA GLY A 369 24.37 -18.89 -26.17
C GLY A 369 24.35 -18.31 -27.59
N ASP A 370 23.15 -18.29 -28.17
CA ASP A 370 22.93 -17.85 -29.54
C ASP A 370 23.15 -16.35 -29.74
N LEU A 371 23.34 -15.96 -31.01
CA LEU A 371 23.38 -14.56 -31.41
C LEU A 371 22.01 -13.92 -31.19
N VAL A 372 22.01 -12.84 -30.41
CA VAL A 372 20.83 -12.02 -30.13
C VAL A 372 20.97 -10.66 -30.77
N ARG A 373 19.82 -10.01 -30.98
CA ARG A 373 19.72 -8.66 -31.53
C ARG A 373 18.89 -7.81 -30.57
N LEU A 374 19.40 -6.63 -30.22
CA LEU A 374 18.70 -5.63 -29.43
C LEU A 374 19.12 -4.23 -29.90
N HIS A 375 18.37 -3.18 -29.56
CA HIS A 375 18.65 -1.83 -30.01
C HIS A 375 18.69 -0.85 -28.83
N VAL A 376 19.85 -0.21 -28.63
CA VAL A 376 19.92 1.03 -27.84
C VAL A 376 19.50 2.18 -28.73
N GLU A 377 18.30 2.71 -28.52
CA GLU A 377 17.71 3.72 -29.39
C GLU A 377 18.23 5.13 -29.04
N ARG A 378 18.23 5.45 -27.75
CA ARG A 378 18.46 6.81 -27.25
C ARG A 378 19.16 6.82 -25.90
N PHE A 379 19.99 7.83 -25.68
CA PHE A 379 20.50 8.24 -24.36
C PHE A 379 20.18 9.71 -24.13
N ALA A 380 19.88 10.09 -22.88
CA ALA A 380 19.81 11.49 -22.47
C ALA A 380 20.28 11.69 -21.03
N ALA A 381 20.80 12.88 -20.74
CA ALA A 381 21.22 13.29 -19.41
C ALA A 381 20.66 14.67 -19.07
N TYR A 382 20.22 14.82 -17.83
CA TYR A 382 19.54 16.01 -17.33
C TYR A 382 20.24 16.50 -16.07
N GLY A 383 20.24 17.82 -15.91
CA GLY A 383 20.83 18.48 -14.75
C GLY A 383 19.96 18.36 -13.49
N ALA A 384 20.38 19.09 -12.46
CA ALA A 384 19.60 19.25 -11.23
C ALA A 384 18.26 19.95 -11.49
N VAL A 385 17.32 19.78 -10.56
CA VAL A 385 16.08 20.56 -10.59
C VAL A 385 16.40 22.02 -10.33
N LYS A 386 15.86 22.91 -11.17
CA LYS A 386 16.07 24.34 -11.08
C LYS A 386 15.62 24.86 -9.71
N PRO A 387 16.42 25.71 -9.05
CA PRO A 387 16.07 26.27 -7.74
C PRO A 387 14.69 26.95 -7.72
N GLU A 388 14.31 27.62 -8.80
CA GLU A 388 13.01 28.28 -8.94
C GLU A 388 11.82 27.31 -8.85
N ALA A 389 11.98 26.11 -9.42
CA ALA A 389 10.95 25.07 -9.37
C ALA A 389 10.84 24.49 -7.96
N LEU A 390 11.98 24.24 -7.30
CA LEU A 390 12.01 23.80 -5.89
C LEU A 390 11.39 24.85 -4.96
N GLU A 391 11.70 26.13 -5.14
CA GLU A 391 11.13 27.21 -4.32
C GLU A 391 9.62 27.38 -4.53
N ARG A 392 9.13 27.13 -5.75
CA ARG A 392 7.69 27.05 -6.00
C ARG A 392 7.05 25.90 -5.23
N ALA A 393 7.60 24.69 -5.34
CA ALA A 393 7.10 23.53 -4.61
C ALA A 393 7.15 23.77 -3.09
N ARG A 394 8.22 24.40 -2.59
CA ARG A 394 8.39 24.74 -1.17
C ARG A 394 7.29 25.67 -0.67
N ARG A 395 6.89 26.67 -1.47
CA ARG A 395 5.75 27.53 -1.15
C ARG A 395 4.42 26.77 -1.14
N GLU A 396 4.22 25.87 -2.09
CA GLU A 396 3.01 25.03 -2.16
C GLU A 396 2.93 24.09 -0.95
N ALA A 397 4.05 23.48 -0.53
CA ALA A 397 4.13 22.66 0.68
C ALA A 397 3.92 23.47 1.96
N ALA A 398 4.52 24.66 2.06
CA ALA A 398 4.33 25.56 3.20
C ALA A 398 2.85 25.96 3.36
N ALA A 399 2.10 26.08 2.26
CA ALA A 399 0.67 26.37 2.30
C ALA A 399 -0.16 25.21 2.90
N LEU A 400 0.36 23.98 2.91
CA LEU A 400 -0.32 22.81 3.49
C LEU A 400 0.05 22.57 4.97
N ARG A 401 1.07 23.25 5.52
CA ARG A 401 1.67 22.97 6.83
C ARG A 401 0.68 22.90 8.01
N ASP A 402 -0.44 23.60 7.91
CA ASP A 402 -1.49 23.62 8.94
C ASP A 402 -2.51 22.49 8.83
N VAL A 403 -2.51 21.71 7.75
CA VAL A 403 -3.30 20.48 7.68
C VAL A 403 -2.92 19.55 8.84
N ARG A 404 -3.93 19.00 9.51
CA ARG A 404 -3.76 18.05 10.61
C ARG A 404 -4.47 16.76 10.25
N VAL A 405 -3.83 15.64 10.54
CA VAL A 405 -4.45 14.33 10.42
C VAL A 405 -4.48 13.71 11.80
N SER A 406 -5.65 13.22 12.19
CA SER A 406 -5.86 12.59 13.49
C SER A 406 -6.17 11.11 13.26
N VAL A 407 -5.49 10.22 13.98
CA VAL A 407 -5.83 8.78 14.02
C VAL A 407 -6.56 8.52 15.31
N HIS A 408 -7.71 7.87 15.22
CA HIS A 408 -8.61 7.65 16.34
C HIS A 408 -8.68 6.17 16.66
N TYR A 409 -8.70 5.87 17.95
CA TYR A 409 -8.84 4.54 18.53
C TYR A 409 -9.97 4.53 19.54
N GLU A 410 -10.88 3.58 19.44
CA GLU A 410 -11.80 3.22 20.52
C GLU A 410 -11.53 1.78 20.95
N LEU A 411 -11.55 1.52 22.25
CA LEU A 411 -11.56 0.18 22.82
C LEU A 411 -12.77 0.07 23.75
N TYR A 412 -13.57 -0.97 23.55
CA TYR A 412 -14.86 -1.12 24.22
C TYR A 412 -14.77 -2.02 25.45
N ASP A 413 -15.65 -1.77 26.42
CA ASP A 413 -15.78 -2.60 27.62
C ASP A 413 -16.38 -3.98 27.28
N GLY A 414 -15.91 -5.02 27.95
CA GLY A 414 -16.48 -6.36 27.93
C GLY A 414 -16.36 -7.14 26.62
N VAL A 415 -15.64 -6.61 25.62
CA VAL A 415 -15.41 -7.26 24.32
C VAL A 415 -14.01 -6.95 23.78
N PRO A 416 -13.29 -7.91 23.16
CA PRO A 416 -11.95 -7.66 22.61
C PRO A 416 -12.01 -6.97 21.24
N VAL A 417 -12.62 -5.78 21.20
CA VAL A 417 -12.92 -5.04 19.96
C VAL A 417 -12.32 -3.65 20.00
N PHE A 418 -11.44 -3.37 19.04
CA PHE A 418 -11.00 -2.02 18.73
C PHE A 418 -11.86 -1.42 17.62
N SER A 419 -11.96 -0.09 17.58
CA SER A 419 -12.35 0.65 16.38
C SER A 419 -11.27 1.66 16.03
N LYS A 420 -10.97 1.78 14.73
CA LYS A 420 -9.97 2.72 14.21
C LYS A 420 -10.48 3.47 12.99
N TRP A 421 -10.17 4.75 12.90
CA TRP A 421 -10.40 5.59 11.72
C TRP A 421 -9.43 6.78 11.73
N LEU A 422 -9.41 7.55 10.65
CA LEU A 422 -8.69 8.82 10.59
C LEU A 422 -9.60 9.99 10.25
N THR A 423 -9.18 11.17 10.68
CA THR A 423 -9.80 12.46 10.34
C THR A 423 -8.75 13.37 9.71
N VAL A 424 -9.03 13.92 8.53
CA VAL A 424 -8.23 14.99 7.93
C VAL A 424 -8.92 16.31 8.21
N HIS A 425 -8.22 17.24 8.87
CA HIS A 425 -8.70 18.60 9.13
C HIS A 425 -7.88 19.59 8.32
N ASN A 426 -8.54 20.23 7.35
CA ASN A 426 -7.93 21.29 6.57
C ASN A 426 -7.90 22.60 7.36
N ARG A 427 -6.83 22.88 8.09
CA ARG A 427 -6.61 24.19 8.74
C ARG A 427 -5.78 25.15 7.89
N SER A 428 -5.52 24.80 6.64
CA SER A 428 -4.80 25.67 5.71
C SER A 428 -5.72 26.77 5.17
N GLY A 429 -5.14 27.75 4.46
CA GLY A 429 -5.87 28.82 3.79
C GLY A 429 -6.45 28.45 2.42
N ARG A 430 -6.31 27.21 1.95
CA ARG A 430 -6.76 26.78 0.61
C ARG A 430 -7.59 25.50 0.66
N THR A 431 -8.35 25.25 -0.39
CA THR A 431 -8.99 23.95 -0.61
C THR A 431 -7.93 22.90 -0.91
N ILE A 432 -8.07 21.72 -0.28
CA ILE A 432 -7.24 20.53 -0.54
C ILE A 432 -8.12 19.38 -1.02
N THR A 433 -7.54 18.40 -1.67
CA THR A 433 -8.20 17.14 -2.02
C THR A 433 -7.63 16.02 -1.17
N VAL A 434 -8.48 15.24 -0.49
CA VAL A 434 -8.12 13.94 0.06
C VAL A 434 -8.39 12.91 -1.02
N ASP A 435 -7.34 12.53 -1.75
CA ASP A 435 -7.45 11.65 -2.92
C ASP A 435 -7.76 10.22 -2.48
N HIS A 436 -7.06 9.75 -1.45
CA HIS A 436 -7.07 8.36 -0.99
C HIS A 436 -6.65 8.25 0.49
N PHE A 437 -7.05 7.17 1.15
CA PHE A 437 -6.60 6.85 2.52
C PHE A 437 -6.48 5.34 2.76
N VAL A 438 -5.58 4.98 3.70
CA VAL A 438 -5.53 3.68 4.38
C VAL A 438 -5.78 3.94 5.86
N SER A 439 -6.89 3.44 6.39
CA SER A 439 -7.28 3.68 7.78
C SER A 439 -6.66 2.69 8.76
N GLU A 440 -6.27 1.50 8.30
CA GLU A 440 -5.54 0.50 9.09
C GLU A 440 -4.55 -0.25 8.21
N LEU A 441 -3.33 -0.44 8.72
CA LEU A 441 -2.23 -1.15 8.10
C LEU A 441 -1.47 -1.94 9.18
N LEU A 442 -1.72 -3.25 9.26
CA LEU A 442 -1.11 -4.10 10.30
C LEU A 442 -0.36 -5.28 9.68
N ALA A 443 0.91 -5.42 10.06
CA ALA A 443 1.66 -6.65 9.85
C ALA A 443 1.24 -7.67 10.92
N VAL A 444 0.34 -8.57 10.57
CA VAL A 444 -0.22 -9.57 11.49
C VAL A 444 0.66 -10.82 11.48
N VAL A 445 0.84 -11.44 12.64
CA VAL A 445 1.55 -12.72 12.79
C VAL A 445 0.92 -13.76 11.85
N GLU A 446 1.76 -14.48 11.10
CA GLU A 446 1.28 -15.53 10.22
C GLU A 446 0.68 -16.70 11.03
N GLU A 447 -0.54 -17.10 10.68
CA GLU A 447 -1.18 -18.30 11.25
C GLU A 447 -0.84 -19.55 10.42
N PHE A 448 -0.53 -19.36 9.14
CA PHE A 448 -0.25 -20.40 8.16
C PHE A 448 1.03 -20.07 7.40
N ASN A 449 1.90 -21.05 7.24
CA ASN A 449 3.24 -20.90 6.65
C ASN A 449 3.41 -21.85 5.45
N TRP A 450 2.58 -21.69 4.41
CA TRP A 450 2.62 -22.56 3.24
C TRP A 450 3.79 -22.21 2.33
N VAL A 451 4.64 -23.21 2.03
CA VAL A 451 5.87 -23.03 1.24
C VAL A 451 5.59 -22.60 -0.20
N GLU A 452 4.49 -23.06 -0.78
CA GLU A 452 4.15 -22.83 -2.19
C GLU A 452 2.70 -22.40 -2.37
N LYS A 453 2.46 -21.58 -3.40
CA LYS A 453 1.14 -21.27 -3.95
C LYS A 453 0.85 -22.26 -5.07
N ARG A 454 -0.35 -22.84 -5.06
CA ARG A 454 -0.85 -23.68 -6.16
C ARG A 454 -2.02 -22.99 -6.84
N GLU A 455 -2.03 -23.03 -8.17
CA GLU A 455 -3.13 -22.49 -8.96
C GLU A 455 -4.48 -23.08 -8.51
N GLY A 456 -5.48 -22.23 -8.34
CA GLY A 456 -6.82 -22.62 -7.86
C GLY A 456 -6.95 -22.80 -6.34
N VAL A 457 -5.86 -22.77 -5.56
CA VAL A 457 -5.89 -22.85 -4.09
C VAL A 457 -5.46 -21.52 -3.48
N PRO A 458 -6.38 -20.72 -2.92
CA PRO A 458 -6.02 -19.46 -2.30
C PRO A 458 -5.16 -19.68 -1.05
N LEU A 459 -4.09 -18.90 -0.90
CA LEU A 459 -3.33 -18.88 0.34
C LEU A 459 -4.21 -18.35 1.47
N PRO A 460 -4.26 -19.03 2.63
CA PRO A 460 -5.04 -18.57 3.76
C PRO A 460 -4.38 -17.34 4.39
N HIS A 461 -5.18 -16.42 4.91
CA HIS A 461 -4.72 -15.28 5.71
C HIS A 461 -4.97 -15.54 7.20
N PRO A 462 -4.32 -14.81 8.12
CA PRO A 462 -4.58 -14.91 9.56
C PRO A 462 -6.07 -14.76 9.89
N THR A 463 -6.57 -15.61 10.79
CA THR A 463 -7.97 -15.63 11.24
C THR A 463 -8.13 -15.20 12.70
N SER A 464 -7.02 -14.90 13.38
CA SER A 464 -6.97 -14.36 14.75
C SER A 464 -7.61 -12.97 14.88
N LEU A 465 -7.81 -12.25 13.78
CA LEU A 465 -8.46 -10.94 13.73
C LEU A 465 -9.63 -10.96 12.74
N HIS A 466 -10.84 -10.69 13.24
CA HIS A 466 -12.02 -10.44 12.39
C HIS A 466 -12.21 -8.94 12.23
N VAL A 467 -12.40 -8.47 10.99
CA VAL A 467 -12.53 -7.04 10.69
C VAL A 467 -13.87 -6.75 10.02
N GLU A 468 -14.61 -5.79 10.56
CA GLU A 468 -15.79 -5.19 9.92
C GLU A 468 -15.56 -3.72 9.64
N THR A 469 -16.30 -3.14 8.70
CA THR A 469 -16.28 -1.71 8.43
C THR A 469 -17.68 -1.12 8.32
N ASP A 470 -17.81 0.19 8.55
CA ASP A 470 -19.04 0.93 8.23
C ASP A 470 -19.15 1.32 6.73
N TYR A 471 -18.23 0.80 5.91
CA TYR A 471 -18.19 0.95 4.45
C TYR A 471 -18.35 -0.43 3.76
N ALA A 472 -19.31 -1.23 4.26
CA ALA A 472 -19.58 -2.58 3.77
C ALA A 472 -20.72 -2.60 2.73
N PHE A 473 -20.57 -3.38 1.65
CA PHE A 473 -21.51 -3.44 0.52
C PHE A 473 -22.04 -4.84 0.24
N GLY A 474 -23.34 -5.06 0.51
CA GLY A 474 -24.06 -6.26 0.07
C GLY A 474 -23.49 -7.58 0.61
N GLY A 475 -23.78 -8.68 -0.08
CA GLY A 475 -23.09 -9.96 0.12
C GLY A 475 -23.55 -10.88 1.26
N PHE A 476 -24.42 -10.41 2.17
CA PHE A 476 -25.02 -11.17 3.31
C PHE A 476 -24.02 -11.97 4.19
N GLN A 477 -22.72 -11.74 4.00
CA GLN A 477 -21.60 -12.41 4.63
C GLN A 477 -20.48 -11.38 4.80
N PRO A 478 -19.83 -11.27 5.97
CA PRO A 478 -18.78 -10.28 6.22
C PRO A 478 -17.68 -10.27 5.17
N LEU A 479 -17.23 -11.45 4.71
CA LEU A 479 -16.17 -11.59 3.72
C LEU A 479 -16.55 -10.94 2.38
N ASN A 480 -17.81 -11.06 1.96
CA ASN A 480 -18.30 -10.44 0.73
C ASN A 480 -18.51 -8.94 0.93
N ALA A 481 -19.13 -8.56 2.05
CA ALA A 481 -19.51 -7.18 2.33
C ALA A 481 -18.28 -6.26 2.46
N ASN A 482 -17.21 -6.76 3.08
CA ASN A 482 -15.98 -6.01 3.32
C ASN A 482 -14.92 -6.18 2.23
N ARG A 483 -15.16 -7.00 1.18
CA ARG A 483 -14.16 -7.29 0.13
C ARG A 483 -13.57 -6.02 -0.51
N HIS A 484 -14.36 -4.95 -0.57
CA HIS A 484 -13.96 -3.68 -1.16
C HIS A 484 -13.18 -2.77 -0.19
N VAL A 485 -12.92 -3.19 1.05
CA VAL A 485 -12.22 -2.34 2.02
C VAL A 485 -11.16 -3.09 2.78
N VAL A 486 -11.51 -4.28 3.26
CA VAL A 486 -10.65 -5.14 4.06
C VAL A 486 -9.90 -6.08 3.12
N GLN A 487 -8.59 -5.97 3.11
CA GLN A 487 -7.72 -6.74 2.23
C GLN A 487 -6.57 -7.35 3.01
N TRP A 488 -6.31 -8.63 2.74
CA TRP A 488 -5.12 -9.32 3.22
C TRP A 488 -4.14 -9.44 2.07
N ARG A 489 -2.99 -8.78 2.19
CA ARG A 489 -1.97 -8.69 1.15
C ARG A 489 -0.68 -9.38 1.57
N PRO A 490 0.14 -9.83 0.61
CA PRO A 490 1.54 -10.12 0.89
C PRO A 490 2.22 -8.90 1.52
N ASP A 491 3.16 -9.14 2.43
CA ASP A 491 4.01 -8.07 2.98
C ASP A 491 5.37 -8.09 2.28
N PRO A 492 5.67 -7.08 1.43
CA PRO A 492 6.96 -6.99 0.77
C PRO A 492 8.14 -6.92 1.73
N GLU A 493 7.97 -6.41 2.95
CA GLU A 493 9.06 -6.30 3.94
C GLU A 493 9.28 -7.61 4.72
N PHE A 494 8.38 -8.59 4.59
CA PHE A 494 8.50 -9.87 5.28
C PHE A 494 9.37 -10.88 4.50
N MET A 495 10.68 -10.67 4.58
CA MET A 495 11.67 -11.40 3.78
C MET A 495 11.99 -12.81 4.28
N THR A 496 11.66 -13.13 5.54
CA THR A 496 12.05 -14.35 6.26
C THR A 496 10.99 -15.45 6.24
N GLN A 497 9.92 -15.29 5.46
CA GLN A 497 8.86 -16.30 5.33
C GLN A 497 9.32 -17.55 4.57
N VAL A 498 8.69 -18.70 4.86
CA VAL A 498 8.98 -19.98 4.19
C VAL A 498 8.48 -20.04 2.74
N ASN A 499 7.55 -19.15 2.37
CA ASN A 499 7.15 -18.94 0.99
C ASN A 499 8.20 -18.09 0.26
N TYR A 500 9.08 -18.72 -0.51
CA TYR A 500 10.18 -18.02 -1.19
C TYR A 500 9.72 -16.99 -2.24
N LEU A 501 8.48 -17.07 -2.73
CA LEU A 501 7.88 -16.07 -3.61
C LEU A 501 7.31 -14.86 -2.86
N ARG A 502 7.30 -14.94 -1.53
CA ARG A 502 6.84 -13.91 -0.60
C ARG A 502 5.37 -13.55 -0.72
N GLU A 503 4.53 -14.54 -1.04
CA GLU A 503 3.12 -14.34 -1.35
C GLU A 503 2.16 -14.51 -0.16
N GLN A 504 2.64 -14.87 1.04
CA GLN A 504 1.76 -15.16 2.19
C GLN A 504 0.98 -13.90 2.63
N PRO A 505 -0.37 -13.89 2.56
CA PRO A 505 -1.17 -12.71 2.84
C PRO A 505 -1.31 -12.48 4.36
N CYS A 506 -0.37 -11.72 4.93
CA CYS A 506 -0.29 -11.41 6.37
C CYS A 506 -0.16 -9.91 6.66
N LEU A 507 -0.48 -9.06 5.68
CA LEU A 507 -0.62 -7.62 5.83
C LEU A 507 -2.11 -7.26 5.73
N LEU A 508 -2.71 -6.83 6.83
CA LEU A 508 -4.06 -6.28 6.82
C LEU A 508 -4.00 -4.84 6.29
N VAL A 509 -4.81 -4.53 5.29
CA VAL A 509 -4.99 -3.18 4.74
C VAL A 509 -6.48 -2.86 4.71
N VAL A 510 -6.87 -1.74 5.32
CA VAL A 510 -8.24 -1.21 5.27
C VAL A 510 -8.24 0.08 4.45
N GLU A 511 -8.69 -0.02 3.20
CA GLU A 511 -8.76 1.10 2.25
C GLU A 511 -9.83 0.85 1.17
N PRO A 512 -10.52 1.87 0.68
CA PRO A 512 -11.35 1.73 -0.51
C PRO A 512 -10.47 1.52 -1.76
N PRO A 513 -10.94 0.77 -2.79
CA PRO A 513 -10.19 0.59 -4.04
C PRO A 513 -10.03 1.90 -4.82
N GLU A 514 -11.00 2.81 -4.66
CA GLU A 514 -11.06 4.10 -5.34
C GLU A 514 -11.52 5.19 -4.37
N GLY A 515 -11.01 6.40 -4.59
CA GLY A 515 -11.42 7.59 -3.84
C GLY A 515 -10.85 7.67 -2.42
N PRO A 516 -11.33 8.61 -1.61
CA PRO A 516 -12.62 9.31 -1.75
C PRO A 516 -12.62 10.51 -2.70
N ALA A 517 -11.45 10.99 -3.17
CA ALA A 517 -11.31 12.19 -3.99
C ALA A 517 -12.10 13.40 -3.45
N ARG A 518 -12.08 13.58 -2.13
CA ARG A 518 -12.93 14.56 -1.44
C ARG A 518 -12.22 15.91 -1.36
N GLN A 519 -12.82 16.95 -1.93
CA GLN A 519 -12.39 18.33 -1.71
C GLN A 519 -12.83 18.82 -0.33
N LEU A 520 -11.90 19.47 0.38
CA LEU A 520 -12.11 20.08 1.69
C LEU A 520 -11.75 21.56 1.63
N ALA A 521 -12.74 22.44 1.82
CA ALA A 521 -12.50 23.87 1.99
C ALA A 521 -11.76 24.16 3.31
N PRO A 522 -11.16 25.35 3.46
CA PRO A 522 -10.57 25.78 4.73
C PRO A 522 -11.55 25.62 5.91
N GLY A 523 -11.09 24.96 6.98
CA GLY A 523 -11.86 24.63 8.18
C GLY A 523 -12.71 23.36 8.09
N GLU A 524 -12.80 22.70 6.93
CA GLU A 524 -13.56 21.46 6.79
C GLU A 524 -12.75 20.24 7.24
N THR A 525 -13.50 19.18 7.56
CA THR A 525 -12.97 17.88 7.99
C THR A 525 -13.50 16.75 7.14
N PHE A 526 -12.68 15.72 6.94
CA PHE A 526 -13.06 14.43 6.38
C PHE A 526 -12.81 13.33 7.41
N ASP A 527 -13.77 12.43 7.59
CA ASP A 527 -13.60 11.20 8.35
C ASP A 527 -13.55 10.00 7.40
N SER A 528 -12.60 9.10 7.59
CA SER A 528 -12.56 7.82 6.88
C SER A 528 -13.67 6.88 7.35
N CYS A 529 -13.81 5.74 6.65
CA CYS A 529 -14.53 4.61 7.24
C CYS A 529 -13.85 4.13 8.52
N ARG A 530 -14.63 3.50 9.39
CA ARG A 530 -14.16 2.86 10.62
C ARG A 530 -13.88 1.40 10.37
N ALA A 531 -12.71 0.94 10.79
CA ALA A 531 -12.44 -0.48 10.99
C ALA A 531 -12.87 -0.87 12.41
N PHE A 532 -13.50 -2.04 12.55
CA PHE A 532 -13.77 -2.68 13.83
C PHE A 532 -13.02 -4.00 13.86
N GLU A 533 -12.10 -4.14 14.81
CA GLU A 533 -11.14 -5.23 14.88
C GLU A 533 -11.43 -6.10 16.11
N LEU A 534 -12.05 -7.25 15.88
CA LEU A 534 -12.36 -8.25 16.89
C LEU A 534 -11.23 -9.28 16.96
N ALA A 535 -10.48 -9.27 18.06
CA ALA A 535 -9.49 -10.31 18.34
C ALA A 535 -10.22 -11.61 18.73
N GLN A 536 -10.06 -12.65 17.91
CA GLN A 536 -10.65 -13.96 18.13
C GLN A 536 -9.77 -14.74 19.10
N ASP A 537 -10.37 -15.24 20.18
CA ASP A 537 -9.66 -16.02 21.21
C ASP A 537 -9.78 -17.54 21.00
N SER A 538 -10.39 -17.97 19.90
CA SER A 538 -10.59 -19.38 19.57
C SER A 538 -10.77 -19.61 18.08
N SER A 539 -10.35 -20.78 17.62
CA SER A 539 -10.64 -21.29 16.27
C SER A 539 -12.01 -21.97 16.16
N GLU A 540 -12.71 -22.19 17.28
CA GLU A 540 -14.00 -22.88 17.30
C GLU A 540 -15.11 -22.01 16.68
N ARG A 541 -15.86 -22.58 15.74
CA ARG A 541 -16.81 -21.85 14.89
C ARG A 541 -17.95 -21.21 15.69
N GLU A 542 -18.54 -21.92 16.66
CA GLU A 542 -19.65 -21.41 17.46
C GLU A 542 -19.20 -20.26 18.37
N ARG A 543 -18.03 -20.38 19.02
CA ARG A 543 -17.43 -19.33 19.83
C ARG A 543 -17.14 -18.08 19.01
N ARG A 544 -16.53 -18.22 17.83
CA ARG A 544 -16.31 -17.10 16.90
C ARG A 544 -17.63 -16.44 16.48
N GLY A 545 -18.67 -17.24 16.24
CA GLY A 545 -20.01 -16.74 15.93
C GLY A 545 -20.66 -15.98 17.10
N LEU A 546 -20.48 -16.44 18.34
CA LEU A 546 -20.93 -15.75 19.54
C LEU A 546 -20.17 -14.44 19.78
N ALA A 547 -18.84 -14.46 19.61
CA ALA A 547 -17.99 -13.27 19.66
C ALA A 547 -18.43 -12.21 18.65
N LEU A 548 -18.67 -12.62 17.39
CA LEU A 548 -19.16 -11.72 16.35
C LEU A 548 -20.52 -11.11 16.70
N ARG A 549 -21.47 -11.92 17.18
CA ARG A 549 -22.79 -11.41 17.63
C ARG A 549 -22.66 -10.45 18.80
N ARG A 550 -21.75 -10.71 19.74
CA ARG A 550 -21.49 -9.84 20.89
C ARG A 550 -20.89 -8.50 20.40
N MET A 551 -19.92 -8.54 19.50
CA MET A 551 -19.38 -7.34 18.85
C MET A 551 -20.49 -6.50 18.22
N TYR A 552 -21.33 -7.08 17.35
CA TYR A 552 -22.41 -6.34 16.69
C TYR A 552 -23.41 -5.72 17.68
N ARG A 553 -23.76 -6.41 18.76
CA ARG A 553 -24.63 -5.84 19.81
C ARG A 553 -23.98 -4.68 20.55
N THR A 554 -22.66 -4.68 20.68
CA THR A 554 -21.90 -3.56 21.25
C THR A 554 -21.82 -2.41 20.27
N ILE A 555 -21.30 -2.64 19.06
CA ILE A 555 -20.94 -1.55 18.14
C ILE A 555 -22.14 -1.04 17.31
N ALA A 556 -23.16 -1.87 17.11
CA ALA A 556 -24.30 -1.58 16.24
C ALA A 556 -25.60 -2.18 16.80
N PRO A 557 -26.02 -1.81 18.02
CA PRO A 557 -27.13 -2.48 18.70
C PRO A 557 -28.46 -2.49 17.92
N TRP A 558 -28.69 -1.50 17.05
CA TRP A 558 -29.86 -1.42 16.17
C TRP A 558 -29.96 -2.58 15.16
N VAL A 559 -28.93 -3.43 14.99
CA VAL A 559 -29.07 -4.66 14.18
C VAL A 559 -30.06 -5.65 14.79
N THR A 560 -30.44 -5.46 16.05
CA THR A 560 -31.52 -6.21 16.71
C THR A 560 -32.91 -5.63 16.40
N GLU A 561 -32.99 -4.45 15.75
CA GLU A 561 -34.23 -3.92 15.21
C GLU A 561 -34.65 -4.64 13.94
N ASN A 562 -35.97 -4.77 13.74
CA ASN A 562 -36.50 -5.23 12.46
C ASN A 562 -36.26 -4.13 11.40
N PRO A 563 -35.46 -4.37 10.34
CA PRO A 563 -35.16 -3.35 9.35
C PRO A 563 -36.44 -2.92 8.63
N LEU A 564 -36.65 -1.60 8.54
CA LEU A 564 -37.62 -1.06 7.60
C LEU A 564 -37.03 -1.18 6.20
N MET A 565 -37.50 -2.17 5.43
CA MET A 565 -37.15 -2.28 4.03
C MET A 565 -37.90 -1.22 3.23
N MET A 566 -37.16 -0.32 2.57
CA MET A 566 -37.71 0.70 1.69
C MET A 566 -37.13 0.49 0.30
N HIS A 567 -38.00 0.14 -0.66
CA HIS A 567 -37.61 0.03 -2.07
C HIS A 567 -37.74 1.40 -2.73
N VAL A 568 -36.68 2.20 -2.62
CA VAL A 568 -36.60 3.49 -3.32
C VAL A 568 -36.26 3.23 -4.80
N ARG A 569 -37.06 3.78 -5.71
CA ARG A 569 -36.92 3.58 -7.17
C ARG A 569 -36.09 4.65 -7.89
N GLY A 570 -35.61 5.67 -7.17
CA GLY A 570 -34.81 6.77 -7.72
C GLY A 570 -33.87 7.36 -6.67
N SER A 571 -32.67 7.79 -7.10
CA SER A 571 -31.60 8.30 -6.22
C SER A 571 -31.53 9.82 -6.16
N ASP A 572 -32.47 10.55 -6.77
CA ASP A 572 -32.48 12.01 -6.74
C ASP A 572 -32.94 12.54 -5.37
N ASP A 573 -32.39 13.69 -4.99
CA ASP A 573 -32.59 14.29 -3.67
C ASP A 573 -34.07 14.56 -3.35
N ALA A 574 -34.88 14.85 -4.37
CA ALA A 574 -36.32 15.09 -4.22
C ALA A 574 -37.08 13.79 -3.93
N THR A 575 -36.76 12.69 -4.60
CA THR A 575 -37.33 11.35 -4.33
C THR A 575 -36.95 10.87 -2.92
N VAL A 576 -35.68 10.96 -2.53
CA VAL A 576 -35.20 10.50 -1.22
C VAL A 576 -35.80 11.31 -0.07
N ARG A 577 -35.94 12.64 -0.24
CA ARG A 577 -36.57 13.51 0.77
C ARG A 577 -38.09 13.43 0.75
N GLY A 578 -38.71 13.30 -0.43
CA GLY A 578 -40.16 13.24 -0.63
C GLY A 578 -40.80 12.01 0.00
N ASP A 579 -40.11 10.86 -0.03
CA ASP A 579 -40.61 9.62 0.56
C ASP A 579 -40.72 9.68 2.11
N ARG A 580 -39.96 10.58 2.77
CA ARG A 580 -40.14 10.87 4.21
C ARG A 580 -41.49 11.51 4.54
N SER A 581 -42.13 12.19 3.58
CA SER A 581 -43.40 12.91 3.79
C SER A 581 -44.64 12.00 3.81
N MET A 582 -44.58 10.79 3.23
CA MET A 582 -45.68 9.81 3.30
C MET A 582 -45.93 9.27 4.72
N ARG A 583 -45.04 9.55 5.68
CA ARG A 583 -45.17 9.14 7.09
C ARG A 583 -46.28 9.84 7.88
N ARG A 584 -46.98 10.86 7.34
CA ARG A 584 -48.01 11.61 8.09
C ARG A 584 -49.47 11.39 7.71
N GLY A 585 -49.80 10.52 6.76
CA GLY A 585 -51.22 10.23 6.53
C GLY A 585 -51.48 9.22 5.44
N ARG A 586 -51.77 7.97 5.85
CA ARG A 586 -52.68 7.01 5.20
C ARG A 586 -52.49 5.63 5.85
N LEU A 587 -53.10 5.46 7.01
CA LEU A 587 -53.45 4.14 7.57
C LEU A 587 -54.97 3.91 7.56
N ARG A 588 -55.69 4.70 6.78
CA ARG A 588 -57.11 4.50 6.46
C ARG A 588 -57.24 4.68 4.96
N ASP A 589 -57.97 3.76 4.34
CA ASP A 589 -58.27 3.67 2.91
C ASP A 589 -57.22 2.88 2.08
N ALA A 590 -57.18 1.57 2.33
CA ALA A 590 -56.66 0.61 1.37
C ALA A 590 -57.82 0.09 0.49
N ASP A 591 -57.58 0.16 -0.81
CA ASP A 591 -58.41 -0.26 -1.96
C ASP A 591 -58.91 -1.73 -1.85
N PRO A 592 -60.20 -2.07 -2.11
CA PRO A 592 -60.76 -3.40 -1.86
C PRO A 592 -60.18 -4.55 -2.70
N VAL A 593 -59.39 -4.27 -3.74
CA VAL A 593 -58.97 -5.28 -4.73
C VAL A 593 -57.86 -6.22 -4.23
N VAL A 594 -57.13 -5.87 -3.17
CA VAL A 594 -56.00 -6.69 -2.67
C VAL A 594 -56.45 -7.85 -1.77
N ARG A 595 -57.69 -7.84 -1.25
CA ARG A 595 -58.17 -8.87 -0.31
C ARG A 595 -58.44 -10.24 -0.92
N GLN A 596 -58.50 -10.38 -2.25
CA GLN A 596 -58.99 -11.63 -2.88
C GLN A 596 -57.89 -12.60 -3.37
N ARG A 597 -56.60 -12.29 -3.25
CA ARG A 597 -55.51 -13.17 -3.75
C ARG A 597 -54.75 -13.99 -2.71
N LEU A 598 -55.11 -13.93 -1.42
CA LEU A 598 -54.37 -14.60 -0.35
C LEU A 598 -55.08 -15.80 0.30
N GLN A 599 -56.22 -16.28 -0.24
CA GLN A 599 -56.98 -17.37 0.39
C GLN A 599 -56.99 -18.73 -0.34
N HIS A 600 -56.32 -18.90 -1.49
CA HIS A 600 -56.24 -20.21 -2.12
C HIS A 600 -54.83 -20.57 -2.58
N ARG A 601 -54.14 -21.37 -1.76
CA ARG A 601 -53.35 -22.57 -2.15
C ARG A 601 -52.65 -23.15 -0.91
N LYS A 602 -53.32 -24.10 -0.26
CA LYS A 602 -52.72 -25.14 0.62
C LYS A 602 -52.87 -26.50 -0.10
N HIS A 603 -51.88 -27.39 0.11
CA HIS A 603 -51.71 -28.77 -0.42
C HIS A 603 -51.25 -28.84 -1.89
N GLU A 604 -50.29 -29.67 -2.35
CA GLU A 604 -49.45 -30.78 -1.83
C GLU A 604 -48.28 -30.98 -2.86
N PRO A 605 -47.26 -31.84 -2.62
CA PRO A 605 -46.01 -31.92 -3.40
C PRO A 605 -46.02 -33.01 -4.49
N ARG A 606 -45.35 -32.80 -5.64
CA ARG A 606 -44.91 -33.89 -6.54
C ARG A 606 -43.61 -33.60 -7.32
N LEU A 607 -42.84 -34.69 -7.45
CA LEU A 607 -41.55 -34.88 -8.11
C LEU A 607 -41.62 -34.98 -9.65
N HIS A 608 -40.62 -34.37 -10.32
CA HIS A 608 -39.87 -34.77 -11.54
C HIS A 608 -40.59 -34.94 -12.93
N PRO A 609 -39.86 -35.08 -14.08
CA PRO A 609 -39.15 -34.02 -14.85
C PRO A 609 -39.51 -34.03 -16.37
N ALA A 610 -39.24 -32.96 -17.14
CA ALA A 610 -39.11 -33.09 -18.59
C ALA A 610 -38.41 -31.90 -19.26
N LEU A 611 -37.44 -32.24 -20.10
CA LEU A 611 -36.76 -31.42 -21.10
C LEU A 611 -37.73 -30.92 -22.19
N ALA A 612 -37.54 -29.69 -22.67
CA ALA A 612 -37.60 -29.36 -24.09
C ALA A 612 -37.02 -27.95 -24.35
N ARG A 613 -36.25 -27.89 -25.44
CA ARG A 613 -35.50 -26.75 -25.98
C ARG A 613 -36.43 -25.66 -26.53
N CYS A 614 -35.96 -24.41 -26.55
CA CYS A 614 -35.67 -23.69 -27.80
C CYS A 614 -35.08 -22.30 -27.53
N ASP A 615 -33.89 -22.14 -28.10
CA ASP A 615 -33.18 -20.97 -28.62
C ASP A 615 -33.79 -19.56 -28.52
N GLY A 616 -32.88 -18.62 -28.21
CA GLY A 616 -32.80 -17.35 -28.92
C GLY A 616 -33.03 -16.12 -28.07
N LEU A 617 -31.96 -15.57 -27.51
CA LEU A 617 -31.61 -14.14 -27.66
C LEU A 617 -30.24 -13.88 -26.99
N ARG A 618 -29.26 -13.61 -27.86
CA ARG A 618 -27.93 -13.11 -27.52
C ARG A 618 -28.05 -11.79 -26.76
N THR A 619 -27.35 -11.66 -25.65
CA THR A 619 -26.88 -10.37 -25.14
C THR A 619 -25.38 -10.46 -24.93
N GLN A 620 -24.65 -9.53 -25.55
CA GLN A 620 -23.21 -9.38 -25.42
C GLN A 620 -22.85 -8.86 -24.02
N PRO A 621 -21.70 -9.24 -23.46
CA PRO A 621 -21.14 -8.62 -22.27
C PRO A 621 -20.47 -7.29 -22.62
N TRP A 622 -20.74 -6.28 -21.81
CA TRP A 622 -19.98 -5.05 -21.78
C TRP A 622 -18.70 -5.30 -20.98
N HIS A 623 -17.56 -5.03 -21.64
CA HIS A 623 -16.22 -4.99 -21.06
C HIS A 623 -16.00 -3.72 -20.26
#